data_AF-A0A6C0E3W7-F1
#
_entry.id   AF-A0A6C0E3W7-F1
#
_cell.length_a   1.000
_cell.length_b   1.000
_cell.length_c   1.000
_cell.angle_alpha   90.00
_cell.angle_beta   90.00
_cell.angle_gamma   90.00
#
_symmetry.space_group_name_H-M   'P 1'
#
loop_
_entity.id
_entity.type
_entity.pdbx_description
1 polymer ?
#
loop_
_entity_poly.entity_id
_entity_poly.type
_entity_poly.pdbx_seq_one_letter_code
_entity_poly.pdbx_strand_id
1 'polypeptide(L)'
;MSIHTIGDSHSYNGWTGIMPHYLGPVLCHSFGKEKLNRCDIRNFNIKDGDTIVFCLGEIDCRCHIHKHIKETTTYQDIINNIVDNYFEAIELNISISQIKLKNICVYNVVPPVQTYNTYENPKYPYLGSDEERKQYVLFFNKKLKEKCIEKEYIYILMFMTII
;
A
#
# COMPACT_ATOMS: atom_id res chain seq x y z
N MET A 1 20.47 11.67 5.87
CA MET A 1 19.23 10.93 6.16
C MET A 1 18.13 11.59 5.38
N SER A 2 17.70 10.93 4.32
CA SER A 2 16.54 11.27 3.51
C SER A 2 15.40 10.32 3.84
N ILE A 3 14.17 10.75 3.56
CA ILE A 3 12.99 9.90 3.63
C ILE A 3 12.51 9.73 2.19
N HIS A 4 12.25 8.49 1.82
CA HIS A 4 11.74 8.11 0.51
C HIS A 4 10.32 7.57 0.66
N THR A 5 9.45 7.92 -0.26
CA THR A 5 8.10 7.33 -0.37
C THR A 5 8.01 6.54 -1.67
N ILE A 6 7.40 5.36 -1.63
CA ILE A 6 7.28 4.47 -2.80
C ILE A 6 5.85 4.00 -2.90
N GLY A 7 5.22 4.12 -4.07
CA GLY A 7 3.91 3.52 -4.31
C GLY A 7 3.05 4.26 -5.32
N ASP A 8 1.74 4.31 -5.06
CA ASP A 8 0.77 4.98 -5.91
C ASP A 8 0.79 6.51 -5.70
N SER A 9 -0.26 7.22 -6.11
CA SER A 9 -0.35 8.68 -5.98
C SER A 9 -0.16 9.18 -4.54
N HIS A 10 -0.45 8.37 -3.53
CA HIS A 10 -0.26 8.72 -2.12
C HIS A 10 1.21 8.67 -1.68
N SER A 11 2.11 8.12 -2.49
CA SER A 11 3.56 8.27 -2.28
C SER A 11 4.09 9.63 -2.71
N TYR A 12 3.37 10.32 -3.60
CA TYR A 12 3.80 11.59 -4.19
C TYR A 12 3.03 12.80 -3.63
N ASN A 13 1.72 12.65 -3.39
CA ASN A 13 0.86 13.72 -2.92
C ASN A 13 0.89 13.86 -1.39
N GLY A 14 0.91 15.11 -0.90
CA GLY A 14 0.80 15.40 0.54
C GLY A 14 2.12 15.35 1.33
N TRP A 15 3.25 15.26 0.64
CA TRP A 15 4.58 15.22 1.26
C TRP A 15 5.40 16.48 0.95
N THR A 16 6.12 17.01 1.93
CA THR A 16 7.06 18.13 1.77
C THR A 16 8.44 17.72 2.26
N GLY A 17 9.48 17.92 1.45
CA GLY A 17 10.87 17.57 1.82
C GLY A 17 11.18 16.08 1.83
N ILE A 18 10.33 15.27 1.20
CA ILE A 18 10.47 13.81 1.03
C ILE A 18 10.83 13.52 -0.44
N MET A 19 11.53 12.41 -0.70
CA MET A 19 11.90 11.98 -2.05
C MET A 19 10.88 10.95 -2.59
N PRO A 20 9.91 11.35 -3.44
CA PRO A 20 8.88 10.43 -3.91
C PRO A 20 9.34 9.58 -5.09
N HIS A 21 8.97 8.30 -5.07
CA HIS A 21 9.15 7.33 -6.14
C HIS A 21 7.78 6.80 -6.57
N TYR A 22 7.14 7.55 -7.46
CA TYR A 22 5.82 7.22 -7.98
C TYR A 22 5.90 6.08 -9.00
N LEU A 23 5.21 4.97 -8.72
CA LEU A 23 5.20 3.77 -9.56
C LEU A 23 4.03 3.73 -10.56
N GLY A 24 3.29 4.83 -10.69
CA GLY A 24 2.03 4.84 -11.41
C GLY A 24 0.84 4.38 -10.54
N PRO A 25 -0.33 4.14 -11.15
CA PRO A 25 -1.52 3.61 -10.46
C PRO A 25 -1.38 2.11 -10.20
N VAL A 26 -0.43 1.77 -9.34
CA VAL A 26 -0.05 0.40 -9.01
C VAL A 26 -0.91 -0.14 -7.85
N LEU A 27 -1.31 -1.41 -7.95
CA LEU A 27 -1.97 -2.13 -6.86
C LEU A 27 -0.93 -2.64 -5.88
N CYS A 28 -1.24 -2.63 -4.58
CA CYS A 28 -0.52 -3.39 -3.56
C CYS A 28 -0.44 -4.87 -3.96
N HIS A 29 -1.53 -5.42 -4.51
CA HIS A 29 -1.57 -6.76 -5.10
C HIS A 29 -0.48 -6.97 -6.16
N SER A 30 -0.36 -6.07 -7.14
CA SER A 30 0.62 -6.20 -8.23
C SER A 30 2.05 -6.00 -7.74
N PHE A 31 2.26 -5.10 -6.77
CA PHE A 31 3.57 -4.92 -6.13
C PHE A 31 4.02 -6.22 -5.44
N GLY A 32 3.14 -6.80 -4.61
CA GLY A 32 3.43 -8.06 -3.92
C GLY A 32 3.65 -9.23 -4.87
N LYS A 33 2.78 -9.37 -5.88
CA LYS A 33 2.82 -10.50 -6.81
C LYS A 33 4.04 -10.49 -7.74
N GLU A 34 4.37 -9.31 -8.28
CA GLU A 34 5.45 -9.18 -9.28
C GLU A 34 6.81 -8.85 -8.66
N LYS A 35 6.84 -8.49 -7.37
CA LYS A 35 8.06 -8.29 -6.58
C LYS A 35 9.03 -7.32 -7.27
N LEU A 36 10.28 -7.72 -7.49
CA LEU A 36 11.33 -6.89 -8.11
C LEU A 36 10.99 -6.43 -9.53
N ASN A 37 10.18 -7.20 -10.27
CA ASN A 37 9.76 -6.81 -11.62
C ASN A 37 8.83 -5.58 -11.60
N ARG A 38 8.12 -5.37 -10.49
CA ARG A 38 7.27 -4.18 -10.31
C ARG A 38 8.02 -3.03 -9.68
N CYS A 39 8.86 -3.32 -8.68
CA CYS A 39 9.66 -2.32 -8.00
C CYS A 39 10.94 -2.96 -7.45
N ASP A 40 12.07 -2.45 -7.91
CA ASP A 40 13.40 -2.75 -7.38
C ASP A 40 14.00 -1.47 -6.82
N ILE A 41 14.12 -1.38 -5.48
CA ILE A 41 14.58 -0.17 -4.79
C ILE A 41 16.03 0.20 -5.13
N ARG A 42 16.81 -0.73 -5.69
CA ARG A 42 18.19 -0.46 -6.15
C ARG A 42 18.24 0.49 -7.35
N ASN A 43 17.13 0.64 -8.06
CA ASN A 43 16.99 1.62 -9.14
C ASN A 43 16.81 3.05 -8.63
N PHE A 44 16.68 3.23 -7.31
CA PHE A 44 16.55 4.53 -6.67
C PHE A 44 17.87 4.90 -5.96
N ASN A 45 18.12 6.19 -5.80
CA ASN A 45 19.29 6.70 -5.06
C ASN A 45 19.06 6.68 -3.53
N ILE A 46 18.66 5.51 -3.00
CA ILE A 46 18.48 5.28 -1.56
C ILE A 46 19.82 4.83 -0.97
N LYS A 47 20.18 5.35 0.20
CA LYS A 47 21.48 5.11 0.83
C LYS A 47 21.32 4.54 2.24
N ASP A 48 22.42 4.01 2.77
CA ASP A 48 22.52 3.61 4.16
C ASP A 48 22.10 4.76 5.09
N GLY A 49 21.29 4.42 6.09
CA GLY A 49 20.74 5.36 7.07
C GLY A 49 19.49 6.11 6.61
N ASP A 50 19.01 5.93 5.38
CA ASP A 50 17.75 6.51 4.91
C ASP A 50 16.53 5.74 5.45
N THR A 51 15.35 6.36 5.33
CA THR A 51 14.06 5.75 5.68
C THR A 51 13.21 5.58 4.44
N ILE A 52 12.51 4.45 4.31
CA ILE A 52 11.55 4.22 3.22
C ILE A 52 10.15 4.10 3.80
N VAL A 53 9.17 4.70 3.13
CA VAL A 53 7.74 4.58 3.40
C VAL A 53 7.05 4.00 2.17
N PHE A 54 6.41 2.84 2.31
CA PHE A 54 5.62 2.26 1.23
C PHE A 54 4.14 2.65 1.35
N CYS A 55 3.57 3.25 0.30
CA CYS A 55 2.22 3.84 0.26
C CYS A 55 1.38 3.17 -0.84
N LEU A 56 0.71 2.08 -0.50
CA LEU A 56 -0.07 1.24 -1.44
C LEU A 56 -1.33 0.70 -0.77
N GLY A 57 -2.34 0.38 -1.58
CA GLY A 57 -3.53 -0.36 -1.13
C GLY A 57 -4.87 0.37 -1.29
N GLU A 58 -4.85 1.68 -1.61
CA GLU A 58 -6.09 2.43 -1.84
C GLU A 58 -6.82 1.91 -3.08
N ILE A 59 -6.10 1.73 -4.19
CA ILE A 59 -6.68 1.20 -5.44
C ILE A 59 -7.20 -0.23 -5.22
N ASP A 60 -6.53 -1.02 -4.38
CA ASP A 60 -6.97 -2.37 -4.03
C ASP A 60 -8.34 -2.36 -3.35
N CYS A 61 -8.52 -1.47 -2.36
CA CYS A 61 -9.79 -1.28 -1.65
C CYS A 61 -10.87 -0.66 -2.53
N ARG A 62 -10.49 0.18 -3.49
CA ARG A 62 -11.43 0.82 -4.42
C ARG A 62 -12.02 -0.13 -5.45
N CYS A 63 -11.20 -0.98 -6.07
CA CYS A 63 -11.66 -1.77 -7.22
C CYS A 63 -11.15 -3.21 -7.27
N HIS A 64 -10.05 -3.56 -6.61
CA HIS A 64 -9.49 -4.91 -6.75
C HIS A 64 -10.23 -5.93 -5.87
N ILE A 65 -10.41 -5.61 -4.59
CA ILE A 65 -10.94 -6.57 -3.61
C ILE A 65 -12.34 -7.03 -3.99
N HIS A 66 -13.27 -6.10 -4.20
CA HIS A 66 -14.66 -6.42 -4.55
C HIS A 66 -14.75 -7.28 -5.83
N LYS A 67 -13.94 -6.95 -6.85
CA LYS A 67 -13.89 -7.66 -8.14
C LYS A 67 -13.54 -9.15 -7.98
N HIS A 68 -12.83 -9.51 -6.91
CA HIS A 68 -12.32 -10.86 -6.71
C HIS A 68 -13.08 -11.66 -5.64
N ILE A 69 -14.12 -11.09 -5.02
CA ILE A 69 -15.00 -11.82 -4.11
C ILE A 69 -15.80 -12.88 -4.89
N LYS A 70 -15.89 -14.08 -4.32
CA LYS A 70 -16.62 -15.24 -4.86
C LYS A 70 -17.30 -15.98 -3.71
N GLU A 71 -18.19 -16.92 -4.04
CA GLU A 71 -18.85 -17.78 -3.03
C GLU A 71 -17.85 -18.49 -2.09
N THR A 72 -16.66 -18.82 -2.59
CA THR A 72 -15.61 -19.53 -1.86
C THR A 72 -14.46 -18.64 -1.40
N THR A 73 -14.53 -17.32 -1.60
CA THR A 73 -13.41 -16.41 -1.34
C THR A 73 -13.90 -15.08 -0.80
N THR A 74 -13.58 -14.82 0.47
CA THR A 74 -14.00 -13.60 1.17
C THR A 74 -13.05 -12.44 0.90
N TYR A 75 -13.48 -11.21 1.21
CA TYR A 75 -12.60 -10.05 1.13
C TYR A 75 -11.40 -10.17 2.10
N GLN A 76 -11.59 -10.83 3.24
CA GLN A 76 -10.52 -11.08 4.21
C GLN A 76 -9.44 -11.98 3.63
N ASP A 77 -9.83 -13.06 2.94
CA ASP A 77 -8.89 -13.98 2.29
C ASP A 77 -8.04 -13.25 1.23
N ILE A 78 -8.69 -12.40 0.45
CA ILE A 78 -8.04 -11.58 -0.59
C ILE A 78 -7.05 -10.61 0.07
N ILE A 79 -7.48 -9.87 1.09
CA ILE A 79 -6.63 -8.89 1.80
C ILE A 79 -5.44 -9.58 2.47
N ASN A 80 -5.65 -10.71 3.15
CA ASN A 80 -4.56 -11.47 3.79
C ASN A 80 -3.49 -11.82 2.75
N ASN A 81 -3.91 -12.39 1.61
CA ASN A 81 -3.00 -12.75 0.52
C ASN A 81 -2.27 -11.53 -0.08
N ILE A 82 -2.96 -10.40 -0.27
CA ILE A 82 -2.33 -9.17 -0.75
C ILE A 82 -1.27 -8.69 0.25
N VAL A 83 -1.62 -8.63 1.53
CA VAL A 83 -0.74 -8.15 2.59
C VAL A 83 0.48 -9.08 2.75
N ASP A 84 0.29 -10.40 2.74
CA ASP A 84 1.41 -11.35 2.84
C ASP A 84 2.40 -11.16 1.67
N ASN A 85 1.92 -11.16 0.43
CA ASN A 85 2.79 -10.93 -0.74
C ASN A 85 3.45 -9.55 -0.73
N TYR A 86 2.75 -8.54 -0.22
CA TYR A 86 3.28 -7.18 -0.13
C TYR A 86 4.50 -7.12 0.79
N PHE A 87 4.39 -7.70 1.99
CA PHE A 87 5.52 -7.76 2.92
C PHE A 87 6.65 -8.66 2.40
N GLU A 88 6.34 -9.78 1.74
CA GLU A 88 7.38 -10.57 1.05
C GLU A 88 8.15 -9.75 0.01
N ALA A 89 7.47 -8.90 -0.76
CA ALA A 89 8.10 -8.05 -1.76
C ALA A 89 8.96 -6.94 -1.12
N ILE A 90 8.54 -6.38 0.01
CA ILE A 90 9.34 -5.43 0.80
C ILE A 90 10.61 -6.12 1.33
N GLU A 91 10.46 -7.28 1.98
CA GLU A 91 11.59 -8.05 2.52
C GLU A 91 12.58 -8.47 1.44
N LEU A 92 12.08 -8.87 0.26
CA LEU A 92 12.92 -9.20 -0.89
C LEU A 92 13.72 -7.98 -1.36
N ASN A 93 13.10 -6.81 -1.45
CA ASN A 93 13.78 -5.57 -1.82
C ASN A 93 14.88 -5.21 -0.83
N ILE A 94 14.59 -5.27 0.47
CA ILE A 94 15.56 -4.97 1.54
C ILE A 94 16.72 -5.96 1.48
N SER A 95 16.43 -7.26 1.48
CA SER A 95 17.46 -8.31 1.51
C SER A 95 18.37 -8.28 0.27
N ILE A 96 17.84 -8.03 -0.92
CA ILE A 96 18.66 -7.98 -2.14
C ILE A 96 19.42 -6.66 -2.29
N SER A 97 18.88 -5.54 -1.78
CA SER A 97 19.55 -4.25 -1.87
C SER A 97 20.81 -4.16 -1.00
N GLN A 98 20.87 -4.90 0.11
CA GLN A 98 21.92 -4.81 1.14
C GLN A 98 22.07 -3.39 1.75
N ILE A 99 21.09 -2.50 1.53
CA ILE A 99 21.06 -1.15 2.10
C ILE A 99 20.66 -1.24 3.57
N LYS A 100 21.45 -0.62 4.45
CA LYS A 100 21.17 -0.54 5.89
C LYS A 100 20.24 0.63 6.17
N LEU A 101 18.94 0.41 5.99
CA LEU A 101 17.92 1.41 6.26
C LEU A 101 17.82 1.71 7.76
N LYS A 102 17.57 2.98 8.09
CA LYS A 102 17.26 3.39 9.47
C LYS A 102 15.89 2.90 9.89
N ASN A 103 14.89 3.07 9.02
CA ASN A 103 13.54 2.60 9.24
C ASN A 103 12.93 2.09 7.92
N ILE A 104 12.09 1.07 8.05
CA ILE A 104 11.16 0.61 7.02
C ILE A 104 9.76 0.92 7.54
N CYS A 105 9.00 1.68 6.77
CA CYS A 105 7.67 2.13 7.15
C CYS A 105 6.63 1.67 6.15
N VAL A 106 5.44 1.34 6.63
CA VAL A 106 4.27 1.07 5.79
C VAL A 106 3.19 2.07 6.16
N TYR A 107 2.69 2.75 5.15
CA TYR A 107 1.67 3.77 5.29
C TYR A 107 0.28 3.15 5.21
N ASN A 108 -0.66 3.65 6.02
CA ASN A 108 -2.03 3.14 6.03
C ASN A 108 -2.73 3.38 4.68
N VAL A 109 -3.68 2.51 4.37
CA VAL A 109 -4.68 2.79 3.34
C VAL A 109 -5.56 3.94 3.85
N VAL A 110 -5.68 4.99 3.04
CA VAL A 110 -6.49 6.17 3.38
C VAL A 110 -7.99 5.83 3.37
N PRO A 111 -8.83 6.62 4.06
CA PRO A 111 -10.28 6.45 4.01
C PRO A 111 -10.81 6.40 2.56
N PRO A 112 -11.78 5.52 2.25
CA PRO A 112 -12.33 5.45 0.91
C PRO A 112 -13.13 6.72 0.62
N VAL A 113 -13.05 7.21 -0.61
CA VAL A 113 -13.90 8.32 -1.07
C VAL A 113 -15.33 7.83 -1.21
N GLN A 114 -16.31 8.63 -0.79
CA GLN A 114 -17.73 8.36 -1.05
C GLN A 114 -18.02 8.60 -2.53
N THR A 115 -18.73 7.65 -3.16
CA THR A 115 -18.94 7.66 -4.63
C THR A 115 -19.60 8.94 -5.13
N TYR A 116 -20.54 9.50 -4.37
CA TYR A 116 -21.27 10.71 -4.75
C TYR A 116 -20.42 12.00 -4.74
N ASN A 117 -19.26 12.00 -4.08
CA ASN A 117 -18.40 13.18 -3.94
C ASN A 117 -17.35 13.31 -5.05
N THR A 118 -17.27 12.35 -5.98
CA THR A 118 -16.18 12.28 -6.95
C THR A 118 -16.65 11.83 -8.32
N TYR A 119 -16.00 12.35 -9.37
CA TYR A 119 -16.17 11.81 -10.72
C TYR A 119 -15.47 10.45 -10.83
N GLU A 120 -16.22 9.45 -11.30
CA GLU A 120 -15.69 8.10 -11.47
C GLU A 120 -14.67 8.05 -12.62
N ASN A 121 -13.58 7.34 -12.37
CA ASN A 121 -12.63 6.97 -13.42
C ASN A 121 -12.95 5.55 -13.90
N PRO A 122 -13.41 5.35 -15.16
CA PRO A 122 -13.78 4.02 -15.66
C PRO A 122 -12.64 2.99 -15.63
N LYS A 123 -11.38 3.43 -15.61
CA LYS A 123 -10.20 2.55 -15.51
C LYS A 123 -9.97 2.03 -14.08
N TYR A 124 -10.44 2.79 -13.08
CA TYR A 124 -10.34 2.47 -11.65
C TYR A 124 -11.69 2.74 -10.96
N PRO A 125 -12.73 1.97 -11.33
CA PRO A 125 -14.11 2.22 -10.89
C PRO A 125 -14.26 2.00 -9.39
N TYR A 126 -15.31 2.57 -8.80
CA TYR A 126 -15.64 2.29 -7.40
C TYR A 126 -16.50 1.03 -7.35
N LEU A 127 -15.90 -0.10 -6.96
CA LEU A 127 -16.60 -1.38 -6.89
C LEU A 127 -16.99 -1.73 -5.45
N GLY A 128 -18.24 -2.17 -5.29
CA GLY A 128 -18.88 -2.32 -3.99
C GLY A 128 -19.44 -1.01 -3.46
N SER A 129 -20.33 -1.11 -2.47
CA SER A 129 -20.88 0.02 -1.74
C SER A 129 -19.82 0.77 -0.93
N ASP A 130 -20.12 2.02 -0.56
CA ASP A 130 -19.23 2.81 0.30
C ASP A 130 -18.94 2.11 1.64
N GLU A 131 -19.94 1.42 2.22
CA GLU A 131 -19.77 0.66 3.47
C GLU A 131 -18.89 -0.58 3.26
N GLU A 132 -19.05 -1.31 2.16
CA GLU A 132 -18.15 -2.44 1.83
C GLU A 132 -16.70 -1.97 1.68
N ARG A 133 -16.46 -0.89 0.92
CA ARG A 133 -15.10 -0.34 0.74
C ARG A 133 -14.50 0.15 2.05
N LYS A 134 -15.30 0.71 2.95
CA LYS A 134 -14.89 1.05 4.32
C LYS A 134 -14.48 -0.20 5.11
N GLN A 135 -15.24 -1.29 5.04
CA GLN A 135 -14.84 -2.55 5.68
C GLN A 135 -13.52 -3.09 5.12
N TYR A 136 -13.29 -2.97 3.81
CA TYR A 136 -12.02 -3.35 3.20
C TYR A 136 -10.87 -2.54 3.78
N VAL A 137 -10.96 -1.19 3.79
CA VAL A 137 -9.91 -0.31 4.32
C VAL A 137 -9.62 -0.60 5.80
N LEU A 138 -10.66 -0.78 6.63
CA LEU A 138 -10.50 -1.08 8.05
C LEU A 138 -9.75 -2.40 8.27
N PHE A 139 -10.14 -3.46 7.55
CA PHE A 139 -9.50 -4.76 7.67
C PHE A 139 -8.08 -4.75 7.09
N PHE A 140 -7.86 -4.07 5.97
CA PHE A 140 -6.54 -3.90 5.34
C PHE A 140 -5.57 -3.21 6.29
N ASN A 141 -5.98 -2.09 6.89
CA ASN A 141 -5.16 -1.37 7.86
C ASN A 141 -4.87 -2.17 9.12
N LYS A 142 -5.84 -2.94 9.61
CA LYS A 142 -5.61 -3.89 10.71
C LYS A 142 -4.48 -4.88 10.34
N LYS A 143 -4.54 -5.46 9.15
CA LYS A 143 -3.55 -6.45 8.68
C LYS A 143 -2.17 -5.85 8.42
N LEU A 144 -2.10 -4.65 7.84
CA LEU A 144 -0.84 -3.91 7.70
C LEU A 144 -0.18 -3.65 9.05
N LYS A 145 -0.96 -3.22 10.05
CA LYS A 145 -0.45 -2.97 11.40
C LYS A 145 0.06 -4.25 12.07
N GLU A 146 -0.69 -5.35 11.98
CA GLU A 146 -0.28 -6.66 12.50
C GLU A 146 1.05 -7.10 11.87
N LYS A 147 1.20 -7.00 10.55
CA LYS A 147 2.44 -7.35 9.85
C LYS A 147 3.61 -6.42 10.15
N CYS A 148 3.37 -5.12 10.33
CA CYS A 148 4.43 -4.21 10.76
C CYS A 148 4.98 -4.60 12.13
N ILE A 149 4.13 -5.02 13.07
CA ILE A 149 4.57 -5.50 14.39
C ILE A 149 5.39 -6.79 14.23
N GLU A 150 4.92 -7.74 13.42
CA GLU A 150 5.63 -9.01 13.15
C GLU A 150 7.04 -8.79 12.60
N LYS A 151 7.20 -7.79 11.71
CA LYS A 151 8.45 -7.52 10.99
C LYS A 151 9.32 -6.42 11.60
N GLU A 152 8.93 -5.86 12.74
CA GLU A 152 9.58 -4.71 13.37
C GLU A 152 9.64 -3.46 12.46
N TYR A 153 8.61 -3.27 11.62
CA TYR A 153 8.45 -2.09 10.76
C TYR A 153 7.59 -1.03 11.44
N ILE A 154 7.72 0.22 10.99
CA ILE A 154 6.91 1.33 11.48
C ILE A 154 5.61 1.40 10.68
N TYR A 155 4.48 1.19 11.35
CA TYR A 155 3.17 1.48 10.77
C TYR A 155 2.85 2.98 10.92
N ILE A 156 2.72 3.69 9.79
CA ILE A 156 2.33 5.10 9.78
C ILE A 156 0.81 5.21 9.63
N LEU A 157 0.17 5.80 10.62
CA LEU A 157 -1.25 6.12 10.60
C LEU A 157 -1.45 7.61 10.34
N MET A 158 -1.97 7.97 9.17
CA MET A 158 -2.48 9.30 8.88
C MET A 158 -4.01 9.31 9.01
N PHE A 159 -4.52 10.33 9.70
CA PHE A 159 -5.93 10.63 10.02
C PHE A 159 -6.97 9.73 9.35
N MET A 160 -7.69 8.94 10.17
CA MET A 160 -8.89 8.23 9.76
C MET A 160 -10.13 9.03 10.17
N THR A 161 -10.48 10.06 9.42
CA THR A 161 -11.88 10.54 9.43
C THR A 161 -12.65 9.65 8.47
N ILE A 162 -13.26 8.60 9.01
CA ILE A 162 -14.14 7.73 8.24
C ILE A 162 -15.46 8.50 8.09
N ILE A 163 -15.75 8.95 6.87
CA ILE A 163 -16.97 9.66 6.50
C ILE A 163 -18.10 8.65 6.24
#